data_AF-A0A258N888-F1
#
_entry.id   AF-A0A258N888-F1
#
_cell.length_a   1.000
_cell.length_b   1.000
_cell.length_c   1.000
_cell.angle_alpha   90.00
_cell.angle_beta   90.00
_cell.angle_gamma   90.00
#
_symmetry.space_group_name_H-M   'P 1'
#
loop_
_entity.id
_entity.type
_entity.pdbx_description
1 polymer ?
#
loop_
_entity_poly.entity_id
_entity_poly.type
_entity_poly.pdbx_seq_one_letter_code
_entity_poly.pdbx_strand_id
1 'polypeptide(L)'
;MKRFHVHLHVDDLTKSIAFYSNLFASPPARVEADYAKWMLDDPRVNFAISTVGHGKGVDHLGIQAEDEAELAELKTRGLAADRTLLDEGETVCCYARSEKHWVTDPQGIAWEHFQTLDNAVTVYGQQKPVAKPETACCGTGAIRGIPVNATGKATGACC
;
A
#
# COMPACT_ATOMS: atom_id res chain seq x y z
N MET A 1 -8.24 -12.51 17.37
CA MET A 1 -9.34 -12.65 16.38
C MET A 1 -9.12 -11.65 15.27
N LYS A 2 -9.14 -12.09 14.01
CA LYS A 2 -8.89 -11.19 12.87
C LYS A 2 -10.09 -10.25 12.62
N ARG A 3 -9.85 -9.11 11.98
CA ARG A 3 -10.87 -8.08 11.68
C ARG A 3 -11.02 -7.93 10.17
N PHE A 4 -12.25 -7.90 9.67
CA PHE A 4 -12.47 -7.65 8.25
C PHE A 4 -12.13 -6.19 7.94
N HIS A 5 -11.39 -5.97 6.86
CA HIS A 5 -11.01 -4.65 6.40
C HIS A 5 -11.64 -4.35 5.04
N VAL A 6 -12.13 -3.13 4.87
CA VAL A 6 -12.56 -2.61 3.58
C VAL A 6 -12.19 -1.14 3.49
N HIS A 7 -11.61 -0.76 2.37
CA HIS A 7 -11.34 0.62 2.03
C HIS A 7 -12.17 1.01 0.82
N LEU A 8 -12.93 2.10 0.94
CA LEU A 8 -13.68 2.68 -0.18
C LEU A 8 -13.08 4.00 -0.65
N HIS A 9 -13.08 4.21 -1.96
CA HIS A 9 -12.89 5.54 -2.52
C HIS A 9 -14.22 6.32 -2.44
N VAL A 10 -14.14 7.58 -2.00
CA VAL A 10 -15.29 8.48 -1.90
C VAL A 10 -15.01 9.84 -2.54
N ASP A 11 -16.02 10.42 -3.20
CA ASP A 11 -15.90 11.73 -3.87
C ASP A 11 -15.87 12.91 -2.86
N ASP A 12 -16.56 12.77 -1.72
CA ASP A 12 -16.71 13.81 -0.70
C ASP A 12 -16.57 13.20 0.70
N LEU A 13 -15.43 13.45 1.34
CA LEU A 13 -15.11 12.88 2.64
C LEU A 13 -16.09 13.33 3.72
N THR A 14 -16.49 14.61 3.74
CA THR A 14 -17.35 15.16 4.79
C THR A 14 -18.74 14.55 4.73
N LYS A 15 -19.34 14.49 3.53
CA LYS A 15 -20.64 13.84 3.34
C LYS A 15 -20.59 12.36 3.69
N SER A 16 -19.51 11.69 3.32
CA SER A 16 -19.33 10.25 3.57
C SER A 16 -19.15 9.95 5.06
N ILE A 17 -18.38 10.76 5.80
CA ILE A 17 -18.25 10.65 7.25
C ILE A 17 -19.61 10.78 7.92
N ALA A 18 -20.42 11.77 7.53
CA ALA A 18 -21.75 11.96 8.09
C ALA A 18 -22.66 10.74 7.83
N PHE A 19 -22.63 10.19 6.61
CA PHE A 19 -23.39 9.00 6.26
C PHE A 19 -22.96 7.77 7.07
N TYR A 20 -21.67 7.42 7.04
CA TYR A 20 -21.17 6.20 7.69
C TYR A 20 -21.23 6.27 9.21
N SER A 21 -21.05 7.46 9.81
CA SER A 21 -21.20 7.61 11.27
C SER A 21 -22.63 7.34 11.73
N ASN A 22 -23.62 7.75 10.93
CA ASN A 22 -25.02 7.41 11.20
C ASN A 22 -25.31 5.93 10.93
N LEU A 23 -24.78 5.38 9.84
CA LEU A 23 -24.98 3.97 9.49
C LEU A 23 -24.43 3.02 10.56
N PHE A 24 -23.25 3.32 11.10
CA PHE A 24 -22.59 2.53 12.13
C PHE A 24 -22.99 2.93 13.55
N ALA A 25 -23.79 3.99 13.71
CA ALA A 25 -24.10 4.61 14.99
C ALA A 25 -22.84 4.87 15.84
N SER A 26 -21.72 5.25 15.18
CA SER A 26 -20.41 5.40 15.81
C SER A 26 -19.56 6.44 15.06
N PRO A 27 -18.85 7.34 15.76
CA PRO A 27 -17.92 8.24 15.12
C PRO A 27 -16.69 7.48 14.58
N PRO A 28 -15.97 8.05 13.59
CA PRO A 28 -14.71 7.48 13.14
C PRO A 28 -13.68 7.49 14.29
N ALA A 29 -12.91 6.41 14.38
CA ALA A 29 -11.76 6.30 15.26
C ALA A 29 -10.58 7.19 14.81
N ARG A 30 -10.56 7.58 13.53
CA ARG A 30 -9.59 8.52 12.98
C ARG A 30 -10.18 9.34 11.84
N VAL A 31 -9.86 10.63 11.81
CA VAL A 31 -10.18 11.55 10.71
C VAL A 31 -8.92 12.34 10.36
N GLU A 32 -8.64 12.42 9.07
CA GLU A 32 -7.62 13.25 8.45
C GLU A 32 -8.25 14.05 7.30
N ALA A 33 -7.48 14.89 6.62
CA ALA A 33 -8.00 15.76 5.56
C ALA A 33 -8.60 14.99 4.36
N ASP A 34 -8.10 13.79 4.08
CA ASP A 34 -8.43 12.96 2.91
C ASP A 34 -8.81 11.52 3.30
N TYR A 35 -8.92 11.21 4.60
CA TYR A 35 -9.09 9.85 5.12
C TYR A 35 -9.95 9.81 6.38
N ALA A 36 -10.78 8.79 6.52
CA ALA A 36 -11.45 8.46 7.79
C ALA A 36 -11.52 6.95 8.01
N LYS A 37 -11.47 6.53 9.28
CA LYS A 37 -11.48 5.12 9.67
C LYS A 37 -12.40 4.87 10.87
N TRP A 38 -13.14 3.76 10.83
CA TRP A 38 -13.93 3.21 11.93
C TRP A 38 -13.36 1.86 12.34
N MET A 39 -13.36 1.60 13.65
CA MET A 39 -13.00 0.32 14.25
C MET A 39 -14.22 -0.19 15.03
N LEU A 40 -15.05 -1.01 14.39
CA LEU A 40 -16.35 -1.47 14.89
C LEU A 40 -16.23 -2.85 15.51
N ASP A 41 -16.73 -3.11 16.71
CA ASP A 41 -16.57 -4.45 17.32
C ASP A 41 -17.68 -5.45 16.96
N ASP A 42 -18.88 -4.97 16.66
CA ASP A 42 -20.01 -5.79 16.20
C ASP A 42 -20.82 -5.05 15.10
N PRO A 43 -20.66 -5.42 13.81
CA PRO A 43 -19.76 -6.44 13.29
C PRO A 43 -18.28 -6.02 13.39
N ARG A 44 -17.38 -7.00 13.48
CA ARG A 44 -15.95 -6.75 13.68
C ARG A 44 -15.24 -6.27 12.41
N VAL A 45 -15.28 -4.97 12.16
CA VAL A 45 -14.83 -4.34 10.92
C VAL A 45 -13.84 -3.20 11.18
N ASN A 46 -12.82 -3.11 10.34
CA ASN A 46 -12.00 -1.93 10.09
C ASN A 46 -12.51 -1.34 8.77
N PHE A 47 -13.22 -0.22 8.86
CA PHE A 47 -13.82 0.42 7.69
C PHE A 47 -13.10 1.72 7.42
N ALA A 48 -12.55 1.88 6.22
CA ALA A 48 -11.82 3.07 5.82
C ALA A 48 -12.44 3.70 4.57
N ILE A 49 -12.37 5.02 4.50
CA ILE A 49 -12.70 5.78 3.30
C ILE A 49 -11.60 6.79 3.02
N SER A 50 -11.32 7.07 1.75
CA SER A 50 -10.46 8.18 1.36
C SER A 50 -10.89 8.83 0.05
N THR A 51 -10.44 10.07 -0.16
CA THR A 51 -10.53 10.78 -1.45
C THR A 51 -9.27 10.56 -2.30
N VAL A 52 -8.30 9.79 -1.79
CA VAL A 52 -7.04 9.46 -2.49
C VAL A 52 -7.27 8.26 -3.41
N GLY A 53 -6.63 8.26 -4.57
CA GLY A 53 -6.73 7.20 -5.57
C GLY A 53 -7.70 7.53 -6.71
N HIS A 54 -8.04 6.52 -7.51
CA HIS A 54 -8.91 6.67 -8.68
C HIS A 54 -9.94 5.55 -8.68
N GLY A 55 -11.23 5.90 -8.75
CA GLY A 55 -12.29 4.90 -8.90
C GLY A 55 -13.60 5.33 -8.25
N LYS A 56 -14.57 4.42 -8.22
CA LYS A 56 -15.79 4.53 -7.40
C LYS A 56 -16.04 3.20 -6.73
N GLY A 57 -16.31 3.22 -5.43
CA GLY A 57 -16.65 2.02 -4.66
C GLY A 57 -15.43 1.41 -3.95
N VAL A 58 -15.37 0.08 -3.93
CA VAL A 58 -14.32 -0.67 -3.22
C VAL A 58 -12.97 -0.44 -3.89
N ASP A 59 -12.03 0.10 -3.12
CA ASP A 59 -10.63 0.25 -3.53
C ASP A 59 -9.89 -1.07 -3.28
N HIS A 60 -9.97 -1.58 -2.05
CA HIS A 60 -9.46 -2.89 -1.68
C HIS A 60 -10.20 -3.51 -0.49
N LEU A 61 -10.05 -4.81 -0.35
CA LEU A 61 -10.52 -5.61 0.77
C LEU A 61 -9.34 -6.05 1.62
N GLY A 62 -9.58 -6.56 2.82
CA GLY A 62 -8.51 -7.14 3.60
C GLY A 62 -8.91 -7.84 4.88
N ILE A 63 -7.90 -8.38 5.55
CA ILE A 63 -8.00 -8.96 6.88
C ILE A 63 -6.87 -8.38 7.74
N GLN A 64 -7.25 -7.67 8.80
CA GLN A 64 -6.33 -7.18 9.81
C GLN A 64 -6.09 -8.27 10.86
N ALA A 65 -4.83 -8.69 11.00
CA ALA A 65 -4.33 -9.55 12.05
C ALA A 65 -4.07 -8.76 13.33
N GLU A 66 -4.24 -9.40 14.48
CA GLU A 66 -3.88 -8.82 15.79
C GLU A 66 -2.40 -9.02 16.13
N ASP A 67 -1.81 -10.12 15.67
CA ASP A 67 -0.44 -10.49 15.96
C ASP A 67 0.28 -11.07 14.72
N GLU A 68 1.60 -11.26 14.88
CA GLU A 68 2.48 -11.77 13.83
C GLU A 68 2.11 -13.21 13.41
N ALA A 69 1.65 -14.04 14.35
CA ALA A 69 1.27 -15.43 14.06
C ALA A 69 0.01 -15.48 13.19
N GLU A 70 -0.98 -14.65 13.50
CA GLU A 70 -2.18 -14.46 12.70
C GLU A 70 -1.85 -13.93 11.31
N LEU A 71 -0.87 -13.03 11.18
CA LEU A 71 -0.42 -12.50 9.88
C LEU A 71 0.33 -13.57 9.05
N ALA A 72 1.22 -14.34 9.67
CA ALA A 72 1.94 -15.43 9.01
C ALA A 72 1.00 -16.52 8.47
N GLU A 73 -0.06 -16.81 9.22
CA GLU A 73 -1.15 -17.71 8.79
C GLU A 73 -1.85 -17.15 7.53
N LEU A 74 -2.21 -15.87 7.52
CA LEU A 74 -2.83 -15.21 6.36
C LEU A 74 -1.90 -15.19 5.14
N LYS A 75 -0.59 -15.00 5.33
CA LYS A 75 0.42 -15.05 4.26
C LYS A 75 0.46 -16.42 3.60
N THR A 76 0.47 -17.47 4.41
CA THR A 76 0.46 -18.85 3.92
C THR A 76 -0.81 -19.14 3.12
N ARG A 77 -1.98 -18.66 3.57
CA ARG A 77 -3.24 -18.78 2.83
C ARG A 77 -3.24 -17.99 1.52
N GLY A 78 -2.70 -16.78 1.52
CA GLY A 78 -2.55 -15.95 0.31
C GLY A 78 -1.71 -16.65 -0.75
N LEU A 79 -0.54 -17.18 -0.37
CA LEU A 79 0.34 -17.95 -1.26
C LEU A 79 -0.32 -19.22 -1.82
N ALA A 80 -1.23 -19.84 -1.06
CA ALA A 80 -1.99 -21.00 -1.51
C ALA A 80 -3.15 -20.62 -2.44
N ALA A 81 -3.70 -19.41 -2.32
CA ALA A 81 -4.80 -18.91 -3.15
C ALA A 81 -4.32 -18.44 -4.54
N ASP A 82 -3.19 -17.74 -4.59
CA ASP A 82 -2.50 -17.40 -5.85
C ASP A 82 -0.99 -17.27 -5.59
N ARG A 83 -0.17 -17.73 -6.55
CA ARG A 83 1.29 -17.71 -6.44
C ARG A 83 1.88 -16.31 -6.57
N THR A 84 1.09 -15.34 -7.01
CA THR A 84 1.51 -13.95 -7.22
C THR A 84 1.20 -13.11 -5.98
N LEU A 85 1.81 -13.46 -4.85
CA LEU A 85 1.76 -12.65 -3.64
C LEU A 85 2.79 -11.52 -3.73
N LEU A 86 2.35 -10.28 -3.50
CA LEU A 86 3.23 -9.13 -3.38
C LEU A 86 3.49 -8.89 -1.89
N ASP A 87 4.70 -9.26 -1.46
CA ASP A 87 5.17 -9.05 -0.09
C ASP A 87 5.70 -7.62 0.02
N GLU A 88 4.91 -6.72 0.60
CA GLU A 88 5.32 -5.32 0.77
C GLU A 88 6.19 -5.15 2.03
N GLY A 89 6.01 -6.02 3.02
CA GLY A 89 6.68 -5.98 4.31
C GLY A 89 6.23 -4.79 5.17
N GLU A 90 7.09 -4.35 6.09
CA GLU A 90 6.83 -3.17 6.91
C GLU A 90 6.79 -1.89 6.06
N THR A 91 5.64 -1.21 6.06
CA THR A 91 5.36 -0.01 5.28
C THR A 91 4.50 0.96 6.07
N VAL A 92 4.51 2.24 5.67
CA VAL A 92 3.58 3.24 6.19
C VAL A 92 2.51 3.46 5.14
N CYS A 93 1.25 3.19 5.47
CA CYS A 93 0.13 3.45 4.56
C CYS A 93 -1.12 3.76 5.38
N CYS A 94 -1.96 4.68 4.90
CA CYS A 94 -3.14 5.19 5.60
C CYS A 94 -2.83 5.67 7.03
N TYR A 95 -1.72 6.41 7.18
CA TYR A 95 -1.28 6.99 8.45
C TYR A 95 -0.97 5.97 9.56
N ALA A 96 -0.70 4.73 9.19
CA ALA A 96 -0.27 3.67 10.10
C ALA A 96 0.97 2.97 9.56
N ARG A 97 1.88 2.61 10.47
CA ARG A 97 2.97 1.67 10.19
C ARG A 97 2.42 0.26 10.36
N SER A 98 2.60 -0.59 9.36
CA SER A 98 2.07 -1.96 9.36
C SER A 98 3.02 -2.91 8.64
N GLU A 99 2.99 -4.18 9.03
CA GLU A 99 3.51 -5.27 8.21
C GLU A 99 2.41 -5.72 7.25
N LYS A 100 2.70 -5.83 5.95
CA LYS A 100 1.68 -6.00 4.92
C LYS A 100 2.07 -6.96 3.81
N HIS A 101 1.08 -7.67 3.29
CA HIS A 101 1.20 -8.38 2.02
C HIS A 101 -0.12 -8.37 1.25
N TRP A 102 -0.02 -8.45 -0.07
CA TRP A 102 -1.13 -8.32 -0.99
C TRP A 102 -1.32 -9.56 -1.86
N VAL A 103 -2.57 -9.86 -2.17
CA VAL A 103 -2.97 -10.82 -3.20
C VAL A 103 -4.10 -10.19 -4.02
N THR A 104 -4.17 -10.52 -5.31
CA THR A 104 -5.26 -10.05 -6.19
C THR A 104 -6.15 -11.23 -6.53
N ASP A 105 -7.46 -11.06 -6.39
CA ASP A 105 -8.40 -12.13 -6.71
C ASP A 105 -8.61 -12.29 -8.23
N PRO A 106 -9.32 -13.34 -8.69
CA PRO A 106 -9.56 -13.56 -10.12
C PRO A 106 -10.38 -12.47 -10.81
N GLN A 107 -11.02 -11.57 -10.06
CA GLN A 107 -11.80 -10.43 -10.56
C GLN A 107 -10.96 -9.15 -10.59
N GLY A 108 -9.71 -9.18 -10.12
CA GLY A 108 -8.82 -8.02 -10.06
C GLY A 108 -8.98 -7.19 -8.79
N ILE A 109 -9.72 -7.65 -7.78
CA ILE A 109 -9.85 -6.94 -6.50
C ILE A 109 -8.59 -7.20 -5.67
N ALA A 110 -7.97 -6.13 -5.19
CA ALA A 110 -6.84 -6.22 -4.29
C ALA A 110 -7.30 -6.62 -2.87
N TRP A 111 -6.58 -7.57 -2.28
CA TRP A 111 -6.75 -8.04 -0.91
C TRP A 111 -5.48 -7.78 -0.11
N GLU A 112 -5.63 -7.04 0.97
CA GLU A 112 -4.58 -6.71 1.94
C GLU A 112 -4.67 -7.61 3.16
N HIS A 113 -3.55 -8.19 3.57
CA HIS A 113 -3.40 -8.78 4.89
C HIS A 113 -2.36 -7.99 5.64
N PHE A 114 -2.70 -7.52 6.84
CA PHE A 114 -1.80 -6.64 7.57
C PHE A 114 -1.93 -6.76 9.08
N GLN A 115 -0.84 -6.41 9.76
CA GLN A 115 -0.83 -6.13 11.19
C GLN A 115 -0.43 -4.67 11.38
N THR A 116 -1.25 -3.90 12.10
CA THR A 116 -0.89 -2.52 12.45
C THR A 116 0.09 -2.50 13.61
N LEU A 117 1.27 -1.91 13.39
CA LEU A 117 2.35 -1.81 14.36
C LEU A 117 2.38 -0.46 15.07
N ASP A 118 1.97 0.61 14.37
CA ASP A 118 1.85 1.96 14.93
C ASP A 118 0.75 2.74 14.21
N ASN A 119 -0.11 3.43 14.97
CA ASN A 119 -1.21 4.25 14.45
C ASN A 119 -0.93 5.76 14.58
N ALA A 120 0.21 6.19 15.12
CA ALA A 120 0.51 7.60 15.37
C ALA A 120 1.22 8.30 14.19
N VAL A 121 1.28 7.69 13.01
CA VAL A 121 1.98 8.27 11.86
C VAL A 121 1.16 9.42 11.27
N THR A 122 1.81 10.55 10.95
CA THR A 122 1.15 11.78 10.46
C THR A 122 1.21 11.95 8.94
N VAL A 123 1.77 10.98 8.22
CA VAL A 123 1.92 11.00 6.76
C VAL A 123 1.14 9.87 6.10
N TYR A 124 0.52 10.15 4.96
CA TYR A 124 -0.14 9.16 4.12
C TYR A 124 0.87 8.54 3.15
N GLY A 125 1.13 7.24 3.26
CA GLY A 125 1.98 6.51 2.32
C GLY A 125 3.47 6.87 2.41
N GLN A 126 4.29 5.94 2.89
CA GLN A 126 5.74 5.95 2.71
C GLN A 126 6.20 4.50 2.49
N GLN A 127 6.84 4.24 1.35
CA GLN A 127 7.60 3.00 1.19
C GLN A 127 8.85 3.06 2.07
N LYS A 128 9.26 1.91 2.62
CA LYS A 128 10.56 1.79 3.31
C LYS A 128 11.65 2.38 2.42
N PRO A 129 12.51 3.29 2.92
CA PRO A 129 13.67 3.73 2.14
C PRO A 129 14.49 2.50 1.79
N VAL A 130 14.56 2.16 0.50
CA VAL A 130 15.52 1.16 0.02
C VAL A 130 16.89 1.71 0.38
N ALA A 131 17.60 1.04 1.30
CA ALA A 131 18.98 1.38 1.60
C ALA A 131 19.74 1.39 0.27
N LYS A 132 20.18 2.57 -0.18
CA LYS A 132 21.12 2.65 -1.30
C LYS A 132 22.33 1.82 -0.90
N PRO A 133 22.79 0.85 -1.72
CA PRO A 133 24.07 0.23 -1.44
C PRO A 133 25.10 1.36 -1.45
N GLU A 134 25.75 1.57 -0.32
CA GLU A 134 26.93 2.43 -0.23
C GLU A 134 27.93 1.86 -1.23
N THR A 135 28.16 2.59 -2.33
CA THR A 135 29.27 2.30 -3.24
C THR A 135 30.54 2.52 -2.45
N ALA A 136 31.09 1.43 -1.91
CA ALA A 136 32.43 1.37 -1.38
C ALA A 136 33.41 1.79 -2.48
N CYS A 137 33.81 3.06 -2.47
CA CYS A 137 34.96 3.54 -3.24
C CYS A 137 36.21 2.92 -2.63
N CYS A 138 36.69 1.82 -3.21
CA CYS A 138 38.03 1.30 -2.99
C CYS A 138 38.64 0.86 -4.32
N GLY A 139 39.82 1.40 -4.62
CA GLY A 139 40.77 0.77 -5.52
C GLY A 139 40.99 1.49 -6.85
N THR A 140 41.92 2.45 -6.85
CA THR A 140 42.66 2.88 -8.03
C THR A 140 43.24 1.68 -8.78
N GLY A 141 42.66 1.36 -9.94
CA GLY A 141 43.20 0.44 -10.93
C GLY A 141 43.14 1.09 -12.30
N ALA A 142 44.20 1.80 -12.67
CA ALA A 142 44.35 2.39 -13.98
C ALA A 142 44.48 1.29 -15.04
N ILE A 143 43.63 1.29 -16.07
CA ILE A 143 44.07 1.01 -17.45
C ILE A 143 43.28 1.92 -18.41
N ARG A 144 44.02 2.81 -19.07
CA ARG A 144 43.57 3.67 -20.17
C ARG A 144 43.32 2.81 -21.41
N GLY A 145 42.10 2.89 -21.97
CA GLY A 145 41.76 2.42 -23.31
C GLY A 145 41.35 3.60 -24.19
N ILE A 146 42.03 3.76 -25.32
CA ILE A 146 42.04 4.87 -26.27
C ILE A 146 40.72 4.98 -27.06
N PRO A 147 40.22 6.18 -27.42
CA PRO A 147 39.07 6.32 -28.32
C PRO A 147 39.50 6.18 -29.78
N VAL A 148 38.75 5.42 -30.59
CA VAL A 148 38.91 5.39 -32.05
C VAL A 148 37.60 5.81 -32.73
N ASN A 149 37.78 6.65 -33.73
CA ASN A 149 36.83 7.53 -34.39
C ASN A 149 35.67 6.88 -35.16
N ALA A 150 34.61 7.69 -35.20
CA ALA A 150 33.55 7.87 -36.20
C ALA A 150 33.81 7.41 -37.66
N THR A 151 32.76 6.87 -38.27
CA THR A 151 32.20 7.17 -39.62
C THR A 151 30.77 6.60 -39.63
N GLY A 152 29.70 7.12 -40.25
CA GLY A 152 29.42 8.29 -41.06
C GLY A 152 28.00 8.13 -41.65
N LYS A 153 27.18 9.20 -41.55
CA LYS A 153 26.09 9.71 -42.42
C LYS A 153 25.12 8.77 -43.18
N ALA A 154 23.82 9.12 -43.11
CA ALA A 154 23.03 9.74 -44.21
C ALA A 154 21.56 9.95 -43.74
N THR A 155 21.11 11.18 -43.46
CA THR A 155 20.33 12.13 -44.32
C THR A 155 18.92 11.68 -44.72
N GLY A 156 17.93 12.50 -44.34
CA GLY A 156 16.59 12.56 -44.92
C GLY A 156 15.73 13.59 -44.18
N ALA A 157 15.42 14.71 -44.83
CA ALA A 157 14.71 15.88 -44.29
C ALA A 157 13.28 16.00 -44.88
N CYS A 158 12.52 16.92 -44.25
CA CYS A 158 11.26 17.58 -44.70
C CYS A 158 9.96 16.75 -44.56
N CYS A 159 8.82 17.28 -44.08
CA CYS A 159 8.38 18.63 -43.72
C CYS A 159 7.70 18.62 -42.34
#